data_AF-A0A923YT61-F1
#
_entry.id   AF-A0A923YT61-F1
#
_cell.length_a   1.000
_cell.length_b   1.000
_cell.length_c   1.000
_cell.angle_alpha   90.00
_cell.angle_beta   90.00
_cell.angle_gamma   90.00
#
_symmetry.space_group_name_H-M   'P 1'
#
loop_
_entity.id
_entity.type
_entity.pdbx_description
1 polymer ?
#
loop_
_entity_poly.entity_id
_entity_poly.type
_entity_poly.pdbx_seq_one_letter_code
_entity_poly.pdbx_strand_id
1 'polypeptide(L)'
;AKGWEAAWEEVLVQLLPRQRPGVTVLRDYHAENIMLLGGTDKQGLLDFQDALTGHPAYDLVSLLQDARRDVGEDTEAAMFDHYTAHAKPGPEFFDDYARLGAQRNTKIIGIFVRLWKRDGKPRYLDYVPRVWALMERDLAHPALEPVARWFDANIPADLRSRGGGTFAA
;
A
#
# COMPACT_ATOMS: atom_id res chain seq x y z
N ALA A 1 14.22 -9.80 -19.21
CA ALA A 1 13.64 -9.74 -17.85
C ALA A 1 12.35 -10.54 -17.84
N LYS A 2 11.95 -11.13 -16.70
CA LYS A 2 10.57 -11.64 -16.54
C LYS A 2 9.59 -10.47 -16.78
N GLY A 3 8.41 -10.75 -17.35
CA GLY A 3 7.39 -9.72 -17.58
C GLY A 3 6.81 -9.18 -16.27
N TRP A 4 6.07 -8.07 -16.35
CA TRP A 4 5.40 -7.42 -15.21
C TRP A 4 4.64 -8.42 -14.33
N GLU A 5 3.80 -9.24 -14.95
CA GLU A 5 2.95 -10.22 -14.26
C GLU A 5 3.80 -11.27 -13.54
N ALA A 6 4.83 -11.80 -14.19
CA ALA A 6 5.69 -12.82 -13.61
C ALA A 6 6.52 -12.28 -12.43
N ALA A 7 6.93 -11.01 -12.44
CA ALA A 7 7.62 -10.39 -11.32
C ALA A 7 6.71 -10.28 -10.09
N TRP A 8 5.45 -9.85 -10.28
CA TRP A 8 4.47 -9.79 -9.21
C TRP A 8 4.02 -11.18 -8.74
N GLU A 9 3.83 -12.14 -9.63
CA GLU A 9 3.44 -13.50 -9.26
C GLU A 9 4.49 -14.16 -8.35
N GLU A 10 5.78 -14.01 -8.68
CA GLU A 10 6.89 -14.53 -7.87
C GLU A 10 6.91 -13.94 -6.46
N VAL A 11 6.60 -12.65 -6.33
CA VAL A 11 6.52 -11.95 -5.04
C VAL A 11 5.24 -12.32 -4.28
N LEU A 12 4.09 -12.36 -4.97
CA LEU A 12 2.80 -12.49 -4.31
C LEU A 12 2.43 -13.95 -3.97
N VAL A 13 2.95 -14.94 -4.71
CA VAL A 13 2.70 -16.36 -4.39
C VAL A 13 3.15 -16.72 -2.97
N GLN A 14 4.19 -16.06 -2.46
CA GLN A 14 4.75 -16.31 -1.14
C GLN A 14 3.74 -16.05 -0.01
N LEU A 15 2.85 -15.07 -0.17
CA LEU A 15 1.88 -14.70 0.87
C LEU A 15 0.57 -15.49 0.82
N LEU A 16 0.29 -16.20 -0.29
CA LEU A 16 -0.98 -16.93 -0.48
C LEU A 16 -1.27 -17.95 0.63
N PRO A 17 -0.30 -18.74 1.12
CA PRO A 17 -0.56 -19.67 2.24
C PRO A 17 -0.96 -18.95 3.53
N ARG A 18 -0.44 -17.74 3.76
CA ARG A 18 -0.68 -16.92 4.97
C ARG A 18 -1.95 -16.09 4.89
N GLN A 19 -2.67 -16.15 3.76
CA GLN A 19 -4.04 -15.63 3.62
C GLN A 19 -5.13 -16.64 4.00
N ARG A 20 -4.77 -17.83 4.50
CA ARG A 20 -5.73 -18.90 4.84
C ARG A 20 -5.53 -19.33 6.31
N PRO A 21 -6.54 -19.19 7.19
CA PRO A 21 -7.94 -18.84 6.91
C PRO A 21 -8.18 -17.36 6.56
N GLY A 22 -7.19 -16.48 6.75
CA GLY A 22 -7.33 -15.04 6.52
C GLY A 22 -8.18 -14.35 7.58
N VAL A 23 -8.27 -13.03 7.50
CA VAL A 23 -9.12 -12.19 8.37
C VAL A 23 -10.03 -11.31 7.51
N THR A 24 -11.07 -10.73 8.13
CA THR A 24 -11.85 -9.68 7.47
C THR A 24 -10.94 -8.49 7.20
N VAL A 25 -10.81 -8.12 5.93
CA VAL A 25 -10.14 -6.91 5.48
C VAL A 25 -11.17 -5.98 4.85
N LEU A 26 -11.18 -4.72 5.28
CA LEU A 26 -12.12 -3.69 4.83
C LEU A 26 -11.74 -3.16 3.44
N ARG A 27 -10.46 -3.26 3.08
CA ARG A 27 -9.83 -2.78 1.85
C ARG A 27 -9.73 -1.27 1.70
N ASP A 28 -10.56 -0.51 2.40
CA ASP A 28 -10.49 0.96 2.47
C ASP A 28 -10.34 1.46 3.91
N TYR A 29 -9.57 0.73 4.72
CA TYR A 29 -9.25 1.12 6.08
C TYR A 29 -8.20 2.24 6.10
N HIS A 30 -8.66 3.48 6.19
CA HIS A 30 -7.81 4.67 6.26
C HIS A 30 -8.51 5.81 6.99
N ALA A 31 -7.78 6.88 7.34
CA ALA A 31 -8.26 7.92 8.24
C ALA A 31 -9.58 8.59 7.80
N GLU A 32 -9.83 8.77 6.51
CA GLU A 32 -11.09 9.39 6.03
C GLU A 32 -12.33 8.52 6.26
N ASN A 33 -12.18 7.21 6.51
CA ASN A 33 -13.27 6.27 6.77
C ASN A 33 -13.44 5.93 8.26
N ILE A 34 -12.75 6.66 9.15
CA ILE A 34 -12.80 6.49 10.60
C ILE A 34 -13.43 7.73 11.23
N MET A 35 -14.58 7.57 11.88
CA MET A 35 -15.27 8.63 12.60
C MET A 35 -14.97 8.57 14.10
N LEU A 36 -14.54 9.68 14.69
CA LEU A 36 -14.42 9.77 16.15
C LEU A 36 -15.81 9.98 16.78
N LEU A 37 -16.20 9.09 17.69
CA LEU A 37 -17.51 9.11 18.36
C LEU A 37 -17.38 9.70 19.78
N GLY A 38 -16.93 10.95 19.84
CA GLY A 38 -16.71 11.68 21.10
C GLY A 38 -15.32 11.49 21.73
N GLY A 39 -14.41 10.78 21.05
CA GLY A 39 -13.04 10.55 21.52
C GLY A 39 -12.26 9.57 20.64
N THR A 40 -11.02 9.27 21.01
CA THR A 40 -10.18 8.26 20.33
C THR A 40 -10.47 6.83 20.78
N ASP A 41 -11.17 6.66 21.89
CA ASP A 41 -11.58 5.39 22.48
C ASP A 41 -12.82 4.77 21.81
N LYS A 42 -13.61 5.60 21.12
CA LYS A 42 -14.81 5.18 20.38
C LYS A 42 -14.73 5.66 18.94
N GLN A 43 -14.69 4.71 18.02
CA GLN A 43 -14.55 4.98 16.60
C GLN A 43 -15.63 4.26 15.80
N GLY A 44 -16.24 4.96 14.85
CA GLY A 44 -17.12 4.39 13.84
C GLY A 44 -16.35 4.13 12.55
N LEU A 45 -16.69 3.06 11.85
CA LEU A 45 -16.10 2.72 10.55
C LEU A 45 -17.13 2.89 9.45
N LEU A 46 -16.71 3.48 8.34
CA LEU A 46 -17.50 3.63 7.12
C LEU A 46 -16.92 2.76 6.01
N ASP A 47 -17.67 2.65 4.91
CA ASP A 47 -17.22 2.08 3.63
C ASP A 47 -16.75 0.60 3.69
N PHE A 48 -17.35 -0.20 4.58
CA PHE A 48 -16.99 -1.60 4.81
C PHE A 48 -17.75 -2.62 3.93
N GLN A 49 -18.66 -2.18 3.05
CA GLN A 49 -19.49 -3.07 2.22
C GLN A 49 -18.68 -3.92 1.24
N ASP A 50 -17.46 -3.50 0.95
CA ASP A 50 -16.53 -4.16 0.04
C ASP A 50 -15.55 -5.10 0.77
N ALA A 51 -15.78 -5.35 2.06
CA ALA A 51 -14.92 -6.21 2.87
C ALA A 51 -14.90 -7.67 2.39
N LEU A 52 -13.77 -8.33 2.54
CA LEU A 52 -13.56 -9.73 2.16
C LEU A 52 -12.55 -10.43 3.10
N THR A 53 -12.32 -11.72 2.88
CA THR A 53 -11.25 -12.45 3.58
C THR A 53 -9.90 -12.19 2.92
N GLY A 54 -8.92 -11.71 3.68
CA GLY A 54 -7.58 -11.39 3.18
C GLY A 54 -6.48 -11.49 4.22
N HIS A 55 -5.28 -11.00 3.87
CA HIS A 55 -4.12 -11.00 4.75
C HIS A 55 -4.27 -9.97 5.88
N PRO A 56 -3.91 -10.28 7.14
CA PRO A 56 -4.01 -9.34 8.26
C PRO A 56 -3.23 -8.04 8.10
N ALA A 57 -2.16 -8.03 7.30
CA ALA A 57 -1.41 -6.80 7.01
C ALA A 57 -2.14 -5.83 6.06
N TYR A 58 -3.20 -6.25 5.35
CA TYR A 58 -3.78 -5.43 4.26
C TYR A 58 -4.30 -4.07 4.76
N ASP A 59 -5.14 -4.09 5.80
CA ASP A 59 -5.71 -2.86 6.36
C ASP A 59 -4.67 -2.07 7.17
N LEU A 60 -3.68 -2.75 7.77
CA LEU A 60 -2.57 -2.09 8.46
C LEU A 60 -1.72 -1.26 7.48
N VAL A 61 -1.38 -1.84 6.31
CA VAL A 61 -0.73 -1.10 5.22
C VAL A 61 -1.61 0.07 4.77
N SER A 62 -2.91 -0.16 4.60
CA SER A 62 -3.83 0.89 4.13
C SER A 62 -3.87 2.11 5.05
N LEU A 63 -3.77 1.90 6.36
CA LEU A 63 -3.78 2.95 7.38
C LEU A 63 -2.42 3.63 7.53
N LEU A 64 -1.34 2.84 7.62
CA LEU A 64 -0.01 3.37 7.93
C LEU A 64 0.72 3.93 6.70
N GLN A 65 0.38 3.44 5.51
CA GLN A 65 0.85 3.97 4.22
C GLN A 65 -0.33 4.64 3.47
N ASP A 66 -1.02 5.56 4.15
CA ASP A 66 -2.15 6.27 3.56
C ASP A 66 -1.68 7.24 2.47
N ALA A 67 -2.20 7.06 1.25
CA ALA A 67 -1.91 7.93 0.12
C ALA A 67 -2.32 9.40 0.36
N ARG A 68 -3.34 9.62 1.19
CA ARG A 68 -4.00 10.92 1.37
C ARG A 68 -3.39 11.74 2.50
N ARG A 69 -2.68 11.09 3.43
CA ARG A 69 -2.09 11.73 4.62
C ARG A 69 -0.61 11.42 4.74
N ASP A 70 0.11 12.34 5.37
CA ASP A 70 1.51 12.12 5.69
C ASP A 70 1.59 11.39 7.05
N VAL A 71 1.80 10.08 7.01
CA VAL A 71 2.05 9.26 8.20
C VAL A 71 3.57 9.16 8.34
N GLY A 72 4.12 9.73 9.41
CA GLY A 72 5.57 9.72 9.62
C GLY A 72 6.11 8.30 9.88
N GLU A 73 7.34 8.04 9.45
CA GLU A 73 7.99 6.72 9.58
C GLU A 73 8.04 6.24 11.04
N ASP A 74 8.30 7.14 12.00
CA ASP A 74 8.28 6.80 13.43
C ASP A 74 6.87 6.35 13.90
N THR A 75 5.81 6.93 13.34
CA THR A 75 4.43 6.54 13.66
C THR A 75 4.10 5.19 13.02
N GLU A 76 4.49 4.98 11.76
CA GLU A 76 4.32 3.69 11.10
C GLU A 76 5.06 2.58 11.85
N ALA A 77 6.33 2.79 12.23
CA ALA A 77 7.12 1.83 13.00
C ALA A 77 6.48 1.54 14.36
N ALA A 78 6.12 2.57 15.13
CA ALA A 78 5.51 2.40 16.44
C ALA A 78 4.16 1.65 16.36
N MET A 79 3.34 1.93 15.34
CA MET A 79 2.05 1.27 15.17
C MET A 79 2.17 -0.14 14.59
N PHE A 80 3.18 -0.39 13.75
CA PHE A 80 3.54 -1.74 13.31
C PHE A 80 3.95 -2.61 14.51
N ASP A 81 4.83 -2.10 15.38
CA ASP A 81 5.24 -2.78 16.61
C ASP A 81 4.05 -3.00 17.56
N HIS A 82 3.20 -1.98 17.71
CA HIS A 82 1.97 -2.12 18.49
C HIS A 82 1.08 -3.24 17.95
N TYR A 83 0.84 -3.28 16.63
CA TYR A 83 0.02 -4.32 16.01
C TYR A 83 0.64 -5.70 16.21
N THR A 84 1.93 -5.87 15.93
CA THR A 84 2.61 -7.17 16.00
C THR A 84 2.69 -7.72 17.43
N ALA A 85 2.84 -6.85 18.44
CA ALA A 85 2.81 -7.24 19.86
C ALA A 85 1.45 -7.85 20.28
N HIS A 86 0.34 -7.39 19.68
CA HIS A 86 -1.02 -7.83 20.03
C HIS A 86 -1.51 -8.97 19.13
N ALA A 87 -1.38 -8.82 17.82
CA ALA A 87 -1.84 -9.80 16.84
C ALA A 87 -0.91 -11.03 16.74
N LYS A 88 0.36 -10.88 17.14
CA LYS A 88 1.39 -11.94 17.13
C LYS A 88 1.44 -12.72 15.81
N PRO A 89 1.59 -12.04 14.66
CA PRO A 89 1.65 -12.71 13.37
C PRO A 89 2.94 -13.53 13.22
N GLY A 90 3.01 -14.34 12.16
CA GLY A 90 4.19 -15.13 11.84
C GLY A 90 5.43 -14.29 11.47
N PRO A 91 6.62 -14.91 11.41
CA PRO A 91 7.88 -14.22 11.15
C PRO A 91 7.94 -13.55 9.76
N GLU A 92 7.14 -14.00 8.79
CA GLU A 92 7.07 -13.43 7.44
C GLU A 92 6.21 -12.16 7.37
N PHE A 93 5.63 -11.70 8.48
CA PHE A 93 4.64 -10.61 8.45
C PHE A 93 5.23 -9.29 7.95
N PHE A 94 6.49 -8.98 8.28
CA PHE A 94 7.15 -7.77 7.78
C PHE A 94 7.38 -7.83 6.26
N ASP A 95 7.83 -8.99 5.76
CA ASP A 95 7.95 -9.22 4.32
C ASP A 95 6.59 -9.06 3.63
N ASP A 96 5.53 -9.64 4.18
CA ASP A 96 4.18 -9.56 3.61
C ASP A 96 3.60 -8.15 3.69
N TYR A 97 3.92 -7.40 4.75
CA TYR A 97 3.58 -5.99 4.88
C TYR A 97 4.19 -5.18 3.74
N ALA A 98 5.50 -5.35 3.47
CA ALA A 98 6.17 -4.70 2.35
C ALA A 98 5.61 -5.14 0.98
N ARG A 99 5.32 -6.45 0.81
CA ARG A 99 4.70 -6.99 -0.44
C ARG A 99 3.36 -6.31 -0.72
N LEU A 100 2.51 -6.20 0.30
CA LEU A 100 1.19 -5.58 0.18
C LEU A 100 1.27 -4.06 0.04
N GLY A 101 2.22 -3.40 0.71
CA GLY A 101 2.56 -1.99 0.52
C GLY A 101 2.86 -1.68 -0.94
N ALA A 102 3.89 -2.35 -1.50
CA ALA A 102 4.29 -2.15 -2.89
C ALA A 102 3.13 -2.43 -3.86
N GLN A 103 2.40 -3.53 -3.65
CA GLN A 103 1.28 -3.92 -4.53
C GLN A 103 0.16 -2.87 -4.50
N ARG A 104 -0.20 -2.39 -3.31
CA ARG A 104 -1.27 -1.41 -3.12
C ARG A 104 -0.86 -0.05 -3.69
N ASN A 105 0.33 0.44 -3.37
CA ASN A 105 0.83 1.73 -3.83
C ASN A 105 0.92 1.76 -5.37
N THR A 106 1.44 0.69 -5.96
CA THR A 106 1.44 0.49 -7.43
C THR A 106 0.03 0.60 -8.03
N LYS A 107 -0.95 -0.10 -7.43
CA LYS A 107 -2.35 -0.05 -7.88
C LYS A 107 -2.95 1.35 -7.75
N ILE A 108 -2.67 2.05 -6.65
CA ILE A 108 -3.18 3.41 -6.37
C ILE A 108 -2.67 4.41 -7.41
N ILE A 109 -1.40 4.36 -7.79
CA ILE A 109 -0.85 5.22 -8.86
C ILE A 109 -1.66 5.06 -10.14
N GLY A 110 -1.94 3.82 -10.56
CA GLY A 110 -2.78 3.55 -11.73
C GLY A 110 -4.22 4.08 -11.58
N ILE A 111 -4.81 3.96 -10.39
CA ILE A 111 -6.15 4.49 -10.08
C ILE A 111 -6.17 6.02 -10.19
N PHE A 112 -5.19 6.73 -9.64
CA PHE A 112 -5.11 8.19 -9.70
C PHE A 112 -4.93 8.69 -11.13
N VAL A 113 -4.05 8.06 -11.90
CA VAL A 113 -3.89 8.38 -13.34
C VAL A 113 -5.18 8.14 -14.10
N ARG A 114 -5.91 7.04 -13.82
CA ARG A 114 -7.22 6.78 -14.43
C ARG A 114 -8.25 7.85 -14.05
N LEU A 115 -8.35 8.21 -12.76
CA LEU A 115 -9.28 9.24 -12.28
C LEU A 115 -9.01 10.61 -12.91
N TRP A 116 -7.74 10.94 -13.16
CA TRP A 116 -7.39 12.13 -13.92
C TRP A 116 -7.82 12.01 -15.39
N LYS A 117 -7.34 11.00 -16.12
CA LYS A 117 -7.55 10.90 -17.58
C LYS A 117 -8.99 10.62 -18.00
N ARG A 118 -9.70 9.75 -17.26
CA ARG A 118 -11.04 9.29 -17.60
C ARG A 118 -12.12 10.13 -16.95
N ASP A 119 -11.94 10.49 -15.68
CA ASP A 119 -12.97 11.14 -14.86
C ASP A 119 -12.74 12.65 -14.69
N GLY A 120 -11.67 13.21 -15.28
CA GLY A 120 -11.39 14.64 -15.25
C GLY A 120 -11.06 15.18 -13.85
N LYS A 121 -10.47 14.35 -12.97
CA LYS A 121 -10.17 14.70 -11.58
C LYS A 121 -8.66 14.95 -11.36
N PRO A 122 -8.10 16.10 -11.76
CA PRO A 122 -6.65 16.37 -11.70
C PRO A 122 -6.09 16.38 -10.27
N ARG A 123 -6.90 16.72 -9.26
CA ARG A 123 -6.49 16.73 -7.84
C ARG A 123 -5.86 15.43 -7.34
N TYR A 124 -6.11 14.29 -7.99
CA TYR A 124 -5.51 13.01 -7.58
C TYR A 124 -4.02 12.91 -7.94
N LEU A 125 -3.54 13.75 -8.87
CA LEU A 125 -2.13 13.82 -9.22
C LEU A 125 -1.29 14.38 -8.08
N ASP A 126 -1.88 15.22 -7.22
CA ASP A 126 -1.20 15.80 -6.05
C ASP A 126 -0.77 14.72 -5.03
N TYR A 127 -1.42 13.55 -5.04
CA TYR A 127 -1.07 12.41 -4.18
C TYR A 127 0.00 11.49 -4.78
N VAL A 128 0.26 11.58 -6.09
CA VAL A 128 1.19 10.65 -6.78
C VAL A 128 2.60 10.70 -6.19
N PRO A 129 3.21 11.87 -5.91
CA PRO A 129 4.56 11.91 -5.34
C PRO A 129 4.69 11.14 -4.03
N ARG A 130 3.68 11.21 -3.14
CA ARG A 130 3.67 10.46 -1.89
C ARG A 130 3.56 8.96 -2.13
N VAL A 131 2.59 8.53 -2.93
CA VAL A 131 2.39 7.10 -3.21
C VAL A 131 3.60 6.50 -3.93
N TRP A 132 4.27 7.29 -4.77
CA TRP A 132 5.52 6.90 -5.40
C TRP A 132 6.63 6.70 -4.35
N ALA A 133 6.82 7.64 -3.43
CA ALA A 133 7.82 7.51 -2.37
C ALA A 133 7.58 6.28 -1.48
N LEU A 134 6.32 6.02 -1.10
CA LEU A 134 5.95 4.83 -0.34
C LEU A 134 6.28 3.55 -1.12
N MET A 135 5.91 3.50 -2.42
CA MET A 135 6.25 2.39 -3.30
C MET A 135 7.76 2.17 -3.41
N GLU A 136 8.56 3.22 -3.61
CA GLU A 136 10.03 3.12 -3.70
C GLU A 136 10.63 2.57 -2.40
N ARG A 137 10.11 2.98 -1.24
CA ARG A 137 10.53 2.45 0.06
C ARG A 137 10.19 0.97 0.20
N ASP A 138 9.00 0.53 -0.21
CA ASP A 138 8.62 -0.89 -0.19
C ASP A 138 9.46 -1.71 -1.19
N LEU A 139 9.78 -1.15 -2.37
CA LEU A 139 10.62 -1.81 -3.38
C LEU A 139 12.07 -2.01 -2.91
N ALA A 140 12.55 -1.21 -1.95
CA ALA A 140 13.86 -1.41 -1.33
C ALA A 140 13.90 -2.66 -0.42
N HIS A 141 12.75 -3.23 -0.07
CA HIS A 141 12.69 -4.42 0.77
C HIS A 141 13.17 -5.67 0.00
N PRO A 142 14.04 -6.54 0.57
CA PRO A 142 14.56 -7.72 -0.13
C PRO A 142 13.50 -8.68 -0.67
N ALA A 143 12.36 -8.78 0.03
CA ALA A 143 11.19 -9.54 -0.41
C ALA A 143 10.64 -9.14 -1.80
N LEU A 144 10.90 -7.90 -2.23
CA LEU A 144 10.39 -7.28 -3.46
C LEU A 144 11.40 -7.30 -4.61
N GLU A 145 12.56 -7.92 -4.43
CA GLU A 145 13.68 -7.91 -5.38
C GLU A 145 13.28 -8.23 -6.84
N PRO A 146 12.41 -9.22 -7.13
CA PRO A 146 11.94 -9.46 -8.49
C PRO A 146 11.18 -8.28 -9.11
N VAL A 147 10.35 -7.59 -8.32
CA VAL A 147 9.57 -6.43 -8.76
C VAL A 147 10.47 -5.19 -8.85
N ALA A 148 11.37 -4.99 -7.89
CA ALA A 148 12.34 -3.88 -7.90
C ALA A 148 13.19 -3.90 -9.18
N ARG A 149 13.76 -5.07 -9.54
CA ARG A 149 14.48 -5.25 -10.81
C ARG A 149 13.64 -4.93 -12.04
N TRP A 150 12.34 -5.25 -12.01
CA TRP A 150 11.45 -4.93 -13.12
C TRP A 150 11.27 -3.41 -13.24
N PHE A 151 11.04 -2.70 -12.13
CA PHE A 151 10.95 -1.24 -12.14
C PHE A 151 12.27 -0.59 -12.60
N ASP A 152 13.42 -1.08 -12.13
CA ASP A 152 14.74 -0.59 -12.55
C ASP A 152 14.96 -0.70 -14.07
N ALA A 153 14.51 -1.83 -14.65
CA ALA A 153 14.70 -2.10 -16.07
C ALA A 153 13.71 -1.38 -17.00
N ASN A 154 12.54 -0.95 -16.48
CA ASN A 154 11.44 -0.48 -17.32
C ASN A 154 11.02 0.98 -17.05
N ILE A 155 11.40 1.56 -15.89
CA ILE A 155 11.05 2.94 -15.53
C ILE A 155 12.34 3.77 -15.41
N PRO A 156 12.49 4.85 -16.20
CA PRO A 156 13.66 5.73 -16.14
C PRO A 156 13.96 6.25 -14.74
N ALA A 157 15.21 6.14 -14.31
CA ALA A 157 15.64 6.51 -12.96
C ALA A 157 15.31 7.96 -12.58
N ASP A 158 15.36 8.88 -13.56
CA ASP A 158 15.01 10.28 -13.36
C ASP A 158 13.51 10.50 -13.10
N LEU A 159 12.64 9.66 -13.65
CA LEU A 159 11.20 9.67 -13.32
C LEU A 159 10.96 9.11 -11.93
N ARG A 160 11.70 8.07 -11.54
CA ARG A 160 11.63 7.47 -10.21
C ARG A 160 12.05 8.46 -9.12
N SER A 161 13.18 9.15 -9.32
CA SER A 161 13.70 10.12 -8.35
C SER A 161 12.82 11.37 -8.17
N ARG A 162 11.97 11.67 -9.15
CA ARG A 162 11.07 12.84 -9.10
C ARG A 162 9.71 12.53 -8.46
N GLY A 163 9.48 11.31 -7.98
CA GLY A 163 8.19 10.90 -7.45
C GLY A 163 7.13 10.73 -8.54
N GLY A 164 7.55 10.42 -9.77
CA GLY A 164 6.70 10.38 -10.96
C GLY A 164 7.00 11.50 -11.95
N GLY A 165 6.15 11.60 -12.97
CA GLY A 165 6.27 12.58 -14.03
C GLY A 165 5.64 13.94 -13.69
N THR A 166 5.99 14.97 -14.46
CA THR A 166 5.23 16.22 -14.49
C THR A 166 3.97 16.02 -15.33
N PHE A 167 2.81 16.21 -14.72
CA PHE A 167 1.53 16.08 -15.39
C PHE A 167 1.08 17.46 -15.85
N ALA A 168 1.23 17.78 -17.14
CA ALA A 168 0.60 18.96 -17.71
C ALA A 168 -0.92 18.71 -17.78
N ALA A 169 -1.70 19.68 -17.29
CA ALA A 169 -3.16 19.67 -17.37
C ALA A 169 -3.64 19.83 -18.82
#